data_AF-A0A142BHM9-F1
#
_entry.id   AF-A0A142BHM9-F1
#
_cell.length_a   1.000
_cell.length_b   1.000
_cell.length_c   1.000
_cell.angle_alpha   90.00
_cell.angle_beta   90.00
_cell.angle_gamma   90.00
#
_symmetry.space_group_name_H-M   'P 1'
#
loop_
_entity.id
_entity.type
_entity.pdbx_description
1 polymer ?
#
loop_
_entity_poly.entity_id
_entity_poly.type
_entity_poly.pdbx_seq_one_letter_code
_entity_poly.pdbx_strand_id
1 'polypeptide(L)'
;MKEIISLIAKKNLQIETLERQSSDSLDFHDIAVWQIKKALMDAYQKGYTQGEIDTVNKRYGVDTARPCDNCNRIFVPRLANDHEQGWFCDLCLTHPEDQ
;
A
#
# COMPACT_ATOMS: atom_id res chain seq x y z
N MET A 1 -7.81 -6.21 4.93
CA MET A 1 -7.94 -4.81 5.44
C MET A 1 -7.41 -4.66 6.87
N LYS A 2 -7.86 -5.46 7.86
CA LYS A 2 -7.38 -5.38 9.25
C LYS A 2 -5.84 -5.41 9.36
N GLU A 3 -5.20 -6.33 8.65
CA GLU A 3 -3.74 -6.47 8.66
C GLU A 3 -2.99 -5.23 8.17
N ILE A 4 -3.48 -4.57 7.11
CA ILE A 4 -2.86 -3.36 6.56
C ILE A 4 -2.91 -2.23 7.59
N ILE A 5 -4.06 -2.06 8.25
CA ILE A 5 -4.23 -1.00 9.26
C ILE A 5 -3.32 -1.28 10.47
N SER A 6 -3.19 -2.53 10.91
CA SER A 6 -2.24 -2.92 11.96
C SER A 6 -0.79 -2.62 11.57
N LEU A 7 -0.39 -2.90 10.32
CA LEU A 7 0.96 -2.57 9.83
C LEU A 7 1.22 -1.07 9.81
N ILE A 8 0.21 -0.26 9.41
CA ILE A 8 0.30 1.21 9.44
C ILE A 8 0.46 1.71 10.88
N ALA A 9 -0.32 1.17 11.82
CA ALA A 9 -0.24 1.53 13.23
C ALA A 9 1.15 1.24 13.81
N LYS A 10 1.70 0.04 13.57
CA LYS A 10 3.06 -0.32 13.98
C LYS A 10 4.10 0.62 13.38
N LYS A 11 4.03 0.85 12.07
CA LYS A 11 5.03 1.64 11.34
C LYS A 11 5.03 3.13 11.70
N ASN A 12 3.84 3.74 11.78
CA ASN A 12 3.71 5.20 11.88
C ASN A 12 3.45 5.67 13.31
N LEU A 13 2.77 4.87 14.12
CA LEU A 13 2.33 5.22 15.47
C LEU A 13 3.09 4.46 16.56
N GLN A 14 3.90 3.46 16.21
CA GLN A 14 4.59 2.57 17.18
C GLN A 14 3.61 1.82 18.10
N ILE A 15 2.40 1.58 17.62
CA ILE A 15 1.35 0.84 18.33
C ILE A 15 1.37 -0.61 17.84
N GLU A 16 1.63 -1.55 18.73
CA GLU A 16 1.79 -2.97 18.37
C GLU A 16 0.46 -3.63 17.99
N THR A 17 -0.64 -3.21 18.61
CA THR A 17 -1.98 -3.74 18.32
C THR A 17 -3.02 -2.65 18.46
N LEU A 18 -4.05 -2.69 17.62
CA LEU A 18 -5.23 -1.83 17.72
C LEU A 18 -6.36 -2.48 18.53
N GLU A 19 -6.12 -3.68 19.06
CA GLU A 19 -7.04 -4.36 19.98
C GLU A 19 -6.81 -3.88 21.42
N ARG A 20 -7.89 -3.75 22.19
CA ARG A 20 -7.85 -3.30 23.59
C ARG A 20 -7.13 -4.33 24.48
N GLN A 21 -6.17 -3.87 25.28
CA GLN A 21 -5.35 -4.69 26.17
C GLN A 21 -5.75 -4.61 27.65
N SER A 22 -6.67 -3.71 28.00
CA SER A 22 -7.11 -3.47 29.39
C SER A 22 -5.97 -3.01 30.31
N SER A 23 -5.04 -2.23 29.77
CA SER A 23 -3.88 -1.72 30.50
C SER A 23 -3.58 -0.31 30.04
N ASP A 24 -3.59 0.66 30.96
CA ASP A 24 -3.44 2.06 30.60
C ASP A 24 -2.15 2.33 29.79
N SER A 25 -1.04 1.73 30.21
CA SER A 25 0.26 1.86 29.53
C SER A 25 0.32 1.21 28.13
N LEU A 26 -0.63 0.35 27.81
CA LEU A 26 -0.70 -0.37 26.53
C LEU A 26 -1.82 0.16 25.62
N ASP A 27 -2.83 0.83 26.19
CA ASP A 27 -4.01 1.32 25.48
C ASP A 27 -3.97 2.84 25.24
N PHE A 28 -3.21 3.60 26.04
CA PHE A 28 -3.05 5.05 25.87
C PHE A 28 -1.65 5.38 25.36
N HIS A 29 -1.59 6.20 24.31
CA HIS A 29 -0.35 6.58 23.65
C HIS A 29 -0.29 8.10 23.44
N ASP A 30 0.81 8.72 23.85
CA ASP A 30 1.14 10.09 23.48
C ASP A 30 1.77 10.10 22.08
N ILE A 31 0.98 10.51 21.09
CA ILE A 31 1.37 10.49 19.68
C ILE A 31 1.40 11.89 19.11
N ALA A 32 2.46 12.20 18.37
CA ALA A 32 2.54 13.47 17.68
C ALA A 32 1.53 13.57 16.52
N VAL A 33 0.91 14.75 16.34
CA VAL A 33 -0.10 14.98 15.30
C VAL A 33 0.38 14.69 13.88
N TRP A 34 1.68 14.85 13.60
CA TRP A 34 2.26 14.50 12.29
C TRP A 34 2.36 13.00 12.06
N GLN A 35 2.54 12.19 13.11
CA GLN A 35 2.51 10.73 12.99
C GLN A 35 1.10 10.24 12.68
N ILE A 36 0.08 10.83 13.33
CA ILE A 36 -1.34 10.57 13.02
C ILE A 36 -1.61 10.93 11.55
N LYS A 37 -1.21 12.13 11.12
CA LYS A 37 -1.35 12.56 9.71
C LYS A 37 -0.71 11.55 8.75
N LYS A 38 0.52 11.11 9.04
CA LYS A 38 1.24 10.13 8.21
C LYS A 38 0.51 8.79 8.15
N ALA A 39 0.03 8.28 9.28
CA ALA A 39 -0.75 7.04 9.33
C ALA A 39 -2.04 7.12 8.48
N LEU A 40 -2.76 8.23 8.57
CA LEU A 40 -3.99 8.45 7.80
C LEU A 40 -3.70 8.56 6.29
N MET A 41 -2.63 9.26 5.91
CA MET A 41 -2.21 9.34 4.50
C MET A 41 -1.80 7.98 3.95
N ASP A 42 -1.01 7.20 4.72
CA ASP A 42 -0.62 5.83 4.34
C ASP A 42 -1.86 4.92 4.18
N ALA A 43 -2.85 5.03 5.08
CA ALA A 43 -4.10 4.28 5.01
C ALA A 43 -4.92 4.65 3.76
N TYR A 44 -5.08 5.95 3.49
CA TYR A 44 -5.77 6.44 2.31
C TYR A 44 -5.11 5.96 1.03
N GLN A 45 -3.79 6.12 0.90
CA GLN A 45 -3.05 5.72 -0.30
C GLN A 45 -3.19 4.22 -0.57
N LYS A 46 -3.05 3.38 0.46
CA LYS A 46 -3.23 1.92 0.30
C LYS A 46 -4.65 1.55 -0.11
N GLY A 47 -5.66 2.18 0.50
CA GLY A 47 -7.06 1.97 0.13
C GLY A 47 -7.36 2.41 -1.30
N TYR A 48 -6.86 3.58 -1.70
CA TYR A 48 -7.00 4.12 -3.04
C TYR A 48 -6.39 3.19 -4.10
N THR A 49 -5.12 2.81 -3.91
CA THR A 49 -4.40 1.89 -4.82
C THR A 49 -5.10 0.54 -4.92
N GLN A 50 -5.64 -0.02 -3.82
CA GLN A 50 -6.42 -1.26 -3.88
C GLN A 50 -7.70 -1.10 -4.72
N GLY A 51 -8.42 0.01 -4.57
CA GLY A 51 -9.61 0.29 -5.37
C GLY A 51 -9.31 0.41 -6.87
N GLU A 52 -8.15 0.99 -7.22
CA GLU A 52 -7.69 1.04 -8.62
C GLU A 52 -7.35 -0.36 -9.15
N ILE A 53 -6.66 -1.19 -8.37
CA ILE A 53 -6.39 -2.60 -8.71
C ILE A 53 -7.69 -3.35 -8.98
N ASP A 54 -8.66 -3.25 -8.06
CA ASP A 54 -9.96 -3.93 -8.17
C ASP A 54 -10.72 -3.48 -9.42
N THR A 55 -10.64 -2.19 -9.76
CA THR A 55 -11.24 -1.62 -10.97
C THR A 55 -10.60 -2.20 -12.24
N VAL A 56 -9.27 -2.30 -12.30
CA VAL A 56 -8.54 -2.85 -13.44
C VAL A 56 -8.80 -4.36 -13.57
N ASN A 57 -8.73 -5.09 -12.47
CA ASN A 57 -9.06 -6.52 -12.41
C ASN A 57 -10.46 -6.78 -12.96
N LYS A 58 -11.47 -6.04 -12.50
CA LYS A 58 -12.85 -6.15 -13.00
C LYS A 58 -12.96 -5.78 -14.48
N ARG A 59 -12.26 -4.76 -14.94
CA ARG A 59 -12.31 -4.28 -16.33
C ARG A 59 -11.78 -5.32 -17.32
N TYR A 60 -10.69 -6.00 -16.98
CA TYR A 60 -10.02 -6.96 -17.86
C TYR A 60 -10.32 -8.42 -17.53
N GLY A 61 -11.08 -8.71 -16.47
CA GLY A 61 -11.38 -10.07 -16.03
C GLY A 61 -10.14 -10.84 -15.54
N VAL A 62 -9.24 -10.14 -14.83
CA VAL A 62 -7.98 -10.68 -14.30
C VAL A 62 -7.90 -10.46 -12.79
N ASP A 63 -6.95 -11.09 -12.12
CA ASP A 63 -6.61 -10.90 -10.70
C ASP A 63 -5.15 -10.49 -10.47
N THR A 64 -4.40 -10.26 -11.55
CA THR A 64 -2.95 -10.01 -11.54
C THR A 64 -2.58 -8.53 -11.55
N ALA A 65 -3.55 -7.62 -11.64
CA ALA A 65 -3.28 -6.19 -11.69
C ALA A 65 -2.57 -5.71 -10.42
N ARG A 66 -1.64 -4.78 -10.59
CA ARG A 66 -0.74 -4.33 -9.53
C ARG A 66 -0.17 -2.94 -9.83
N PRO A 67 0.28 -2.19 -8.81
CA PRO A 67 0.98 -0.95 -9.02
C PRO A 67 2.36 -1.19 -9.63
N CYS A 68 2.79 -0.24 -10.45
CA CYS A 68 4.17 -0.13 -10.91
C CYS A 68 5.08 0.30 -9.76
N ASP A 69 6.21 -0.38 -9.55
CA ASP A 69 7.15 -0.09 -8.45
C ASP A 69 7.78 1.31 -8.55
N ASN A 70 7.90 1.85 -9.77
CA ASN A 70 8.41 3.20 -10.00
C ASN A 70 7.32 4.31 -9.94
N CYS A 71 6.28 4.23 -10.78
CA CYS A 71 5.31 5.32 -10.93
C CYS A 71 3.96 5.08 -10.23
N ASN A 72 3.78 3.95 -9.55
CA ASN A 72 2.55 3.52 -8.89
C ASN A 72 1.32 3.35 -9.80
N ARG A 73 1.46 3.47 -11.13
CA ARG A 73 0.37 3.22 -12.08
C ARG A 73 -0.07 1.76 -12.00
N ILE A 74 -1.38 1.53 -11.90
CA ILE A 74 -1.92 0.17 -11.97
C ILE A 74 -1.82 -0.37 -13.40
N PHE A 75 -1.21 -1.54 -13.55
CA PHE A 75 -1.08 -2.24 -14.82
C PHE A 75 -1.38 -3.73 -14.67
N VAL A 76 -1.64 -4.39 -15.79
CA VAL A 76 -1.76 -5.85 -15.87
C VAL A 76 -0.47 -6.39 -16.49
N PRO A 77 0.32 -7.20 -15.76
CA PRO A 77 1.54 -7.79 -16.31
C PRO A 77 1.24 -8.69 -17.52
N ARG A 78 2.06 -8.62 -18.58
CA ARG A 78 1.89 -9.45 -19.77
C ARG A 78 2.54 -10.84 -19.64
N LEU A 79 3.61 -10.94 -18.86
CA LEU A 79 4.38 -12.18 -18.67
C LEU A 79 4.56 -12.48 -17.18
N ALA A 80 4.58 -13.76 -16.82
CA ALA A 80 4.72 -14.22 -15.44
C ALA A 80 6.11 -13.99 -14.83
N ASN A 81 7.11 -13.55 -15.62
CA ASN A 81 8.52 -13.57 -15.25
C ASN A 81 9.10 -12.17 -14.92
N ASP A 82 8.27 -11.13 -14.78
CA ASP A 82 8.73 -9.75 -14.50
C ASP A 82 9.29 -9.57 -13.06
N HIS A 83 9.51 -10.63 -12.29
CA HIS A 83 9.85 -10.55 -10.87
C HIS A 83 11.32 -10.29 -10.55
N GLU A 84 12.27 -10.59 -11.44
CA GLU A 84 13.69 -10.50 -11.11
C GLU A 84 14.17 -9.06 -10.93
N GLN A 85 13.48 -8.08 -11.53
CA GLN A 85 13.86 -6.67 -11.48
C GLN A 85 12.78 -5.79 -10.81
N GLY A 86 11.55 -6.28 -10.66
CA GLY A 86 10.43 -5.54 -10.08
C GLY A 86 9.25 -5.40 -11.05
N TRP A 87 8.12 -4.96 -10.53
CA TRP A 87 6.87 -4.82 -11.28
C TRP A 87 6.81 -3.45 -11.95
N PHE A 88 7.24 -3.35 -13.19
CA PHE A 88 7.20 -2.09 -13.94
C PHE A 88 6.13 -2.12 -15.02
N CYS A 89 5.39 -1.00 -15.15
CA CYS A 89 4.50 -0.84 -16.29
C CYS A 89 5.29 -0.58 -17.58
N ASP A 90 4.68 -0.86 -18.73
CA ASP A 90 5.31 -0.72 -20.05
C ASP A 90 6.00 0.64 -20.28
N LEU A 91 5.45 1.73 -19.73
CA LEU A 91 6.03 3.07 -19.84
C LEU A 91 7.33 3.21 -19.04
N CYS A 92 7.36 2.73 -17.80
CA CYS A 92 8.59 2.79 -17.00
C CYS A 92 9.68 1.86 -17.55
N LEU A 93 9.30 0.77 -18.22
CA LEU A 93 10.24 -0.13 -18.89
C LEU A 93 10.83 0.49 -20.17
N THR A 94 10.04 1.24 -20.92
CA THR A 94 10.46 1.81 -22.21
C THR A 94 11.16 3.16 -22.08
N HIS A 95 10.95 3.89 -20.97
CA HIS A 95 11.56 5.20 -20.69
C HIS A 95 12.17 5.21 -19.28
N PRO A 96 13.30 4.52 -19.06
CA PRO A 96 13.95 4.47 -17.75
C PRO A 96 14.59 5.79 -17.32
N GLU A 97 14.84 6.72 -18.24
CA GLU A 97 15.40 8.05 -17.98
C GLU A 97 14.39 9.10 -17.45
N ASP A 98 13.09 8.83 -17.54
CA ASP A 98 12.02 9.73 -17.05
C ASP A 98 11.62 9.45 -15.59
N GLN A 99 12.48 8.73 -14.85
CA GLN A 99 12.26 8.24 -13.49
C GLN A 99 12.84 9.16 -12.42
#